data_AF-A0A497Q805-F1
#
_entry.id   AF-A0A497Q805-F1
#
_cell.length_a   1.000
_cell.length_b   1.000
_cell.length_c   1.000
_cell.angle_alpha   90.00
_cell.angle_beta   90.00
_cell.angle_gamma   90.00
#
_symmetry.space_group_name_H-M   'P 1'
#
loop_
_entity.id
_entity.type
_entity.pdbx_description
1 polymer ?
#
loop_
_entity_poly.entity_id
_entity_poly.type
_entity_poly.pdbx_seq_one_letter_code
_entity_poly.pdbx_strand_id
1 'polypeptide(L)'
;MAHYVLAFMTYATSTLFETTPGYRTDYYRSFAYDLIKRMNTTEDEWGTNSVEYWEWTHPEYNYNTYYWPNATDPSGLYIGGFRGPANIMWTGHYTLMMTLYERNFHTGEMTDEITWFIDDWNNSLLTDGFGNPKDGGIWGVGLIPCEPYIVFAQCNSIPIFCTEIYDNLYGTNYRPMWDYGLNFINTVMQNQYGLFIDGYYVSRPTSTYYNPDRLPATIPGPQQDLYLRDGTPKVSSYCDAWALDFLEYTQPEETAHDYPIFLQHFRKDLSGDMMYIVDTYTNTKGFGTFDILGSLFTLPLAKQRGDFVTRDRVLNFLMSLFNKVWSDDGRMMYVDTSSLEPFLESVLSFGYIWAKMPVTIRDLGDARPTDFWNYPYISAADDDYIWVYQAQWDPEKQGFILNVRVDQTATLTFSNFQSQPTAYLHGVPLTTLTASGSDFTLTLEPGIYQIVIVEGV
;
A
#
# COMPACT_ATOMS: atom_id res chain seq x y z
N MET A 1 -9.03 -1.49 12.22
CA MET A 1 -7.58 -1.70 12.49
C MET A 1 -6.97 -2.89 11.75
N ALA A 2 -7.63 -4.06 11.71
CA ALA A 2 -7.08 -5.25 11.05
C ALA A 2 -6.85 -5.06 9.54
N HIS A 3 -7.73 -4.31 8.87
CA HIS A 3 -7.64 -4.07 7.42
C HIS A 3 -6.34 -3.35 7.02
N TYR A 4 -5.88 -2.36 7.80
CA TYR A 4 -4.61 -1.67 7.57
C TYR A 4 -3.42 -2.62 7.66
N VAL A 5 -3.41 -3.54 8.63
CA VAL A 5 -2.34 -4.53 8.75
C VAL A 5 -2.27 -5.41 7.51
N LEU A 6 -3.42 -5.90 7.02
CA LEU A 6 -3.51 -6.71 5.80
C LEU A 6 -3.05 -5.92 4.56
N ALA A 7 -3.44 -4.65 4.45
CA ALA A 7 -3.05 -3.78 3.34
C ALA A 7 -1.54 -3.51 3.35
N PHE A 8 -0.98 -3.08 4.48
CA PHE A 8 0.46 -2.77 4.57
C PHE A 8 1.34 -4.01 4.43
N MET A 9 0.88 -5.18 4.90
CA MET A 9 1.47 -6.48 4.57
C MET A 9 1.58 -6.66 3.07
N THR A 10 0.47 -6.48 2.36
CA THR A 10 0.38 -6.70 0.92
C THR A 10 1.31 -5.78 0.14
N TYR A 11 1.42 -4.52 0.54
CA TYR A 11 2.30 -3.56 -0.13
C TYR A 11 3.76 -3.92 0.13
N ALA A 12 4.12 -4.28 1.36
CA ALA A 12 5.48 -4.69 1.70
C ALA A 12 5.90 -5.95 0.96
N THR A 13 5.03 -6.97 0.91
CA THR A 13 5.31 -8.18 0.14
C THR A 13 5.29 -7.94 -1.36
N SER A 14 4.48 -7.02 -1.87
CA SER A 14 4.55 -6.62 -3.28
C SER A 14 5.90 -6.01 -3.64
N THR A 15 6.51 -5.18 -2.77
CA THR A 15 7.88 -4.69 -3.01
C THR A 15 8.90 -5.83 -3.00
N LEU A 16 8.71 -6.85 -2.16
CA LEU A 16 9.57 -8.04 -2.11
C LEU A 16 9.44 -8.86 -3.40
N PHE A 17 8.22 -9.13 -3.85
CA PHE A 17 7.95 -9.86 -5.09
C PHE A 17 8.58 -9.17 -6.30
N GLU A 18 8.56 -7.84 -6.31
CA GLU A 18 9.20 -7.05 -7.36
C GLU A 18 10.73 -7.09 -7.34
N THR A 19 11.37 -7.44 -6.23
CA THR A 19 12.83 -7.70 -6.23
C THR A 19 13.19 -9.04 -6.87
N THR A 20 12.22 -9.94 -7.00
CA THR A 20 12.37 -11.28 -7.58
C THR A 20 11.26 -11.55 -8.60
N PRO A 21 11.10 -10.70 -9.65
CA PRO A 21 9.92 -10.73 -10.53
C PRO A 21 9.81 -12.00 -11.40
N GLY A 22 10.88 -12.77 -11.50
CA GLY A 22 10.93 -14.10 -12.10
C GLY A 22 10.64 -15.25 -11.12
N TYR A 23 10.37 -14.98 -9.85
CA TYR A 23 9.97 -15.99 -8.86
C TYR A 23 8.45 -15.96 -8.66
N ARG A 24 7.73 -16.81 -9.39
CA ARG A 24 6.25 -16.78 -9.49
C ARG A 24 5.65 -18.11 -9.04
N THR A 25 6.13 -18.61 -7.90
CA THR A 25 5.64 -19.86 -7.32
C THR A 25 4.27 -19.70 -6.68
N ASP A 26 3.57 -20.81 -6.51
CA ASP A 26 2.30 -20.86 -5.80
C ASP A 26 2.42 -20.39 -4.34
N TYR A 27 3.61 -20.44 -3.74
CA TYR A 27 3.85 -19.92 -2.40
C TYR A 27 3.62 -18.40 -2.31
N TYR A 28 4.25 -17.62 -3.19
CA TYR A 28 4.04 -16.16 -3.25
C TYR A 28 2.59 -15.82 -3.62
N ARG A 29 2.04 -16.53 -4.61
CA ARG A 29 0.66 -16.32 -5.06
C ARG A 29 -0.35 -16.60 -3.94
N SER A 30 -0.25 -17.74 -3.28
CA SER A 30 -1.19 -18.15 -2.22
C SER A 30 -1.11 -17.23 -1.02
N PHE A 31 0.10 -16.81 -0.62
CA PHE A 31 0.26 -15.83 0.47
C PHE A 31 -0.46 -14.51 0.17
N ALA A 32 -0.27 -13.95 -1.02
CA ALA A 32 -0.93 -12.70 -1.42
C ALA A 32 -2.46 -12.87 -1.49
N TYR A 33 -2.93 -13.96 -2.07
CA TYR A 33 -4.34 -14.29 -2.19
C TYR A 33 -5.03 -14.46 -0.82
N ASP A 34 -4.35 -15.09 0.14
CA ASP A 34 -4.89 -15.29 1.49
C ASP A 34 -5.07 -13.97 2.25
N LEU A 35 -4.20 -12.98 2.03
CA LEU A 35 -4.37 -11.63 2.59
C LEU A 35 -5.63 -10.95 2.02
N ILE A 36 -5.86 -11.08 0.71
CA ILE A 36 -7.06 -10.54 0.02
C ILE A 36 -8.32 -11.20 0.56
N LYS A 37 -8.32 -12.53 0.71
CA LYS A 37 -9.44 -13.27 1.30
C LYS A 37 -9.77 -12.80 2.71
N ARG A 38 -8.75 -12.62 3.56
CA ARG A 38 -8.93 -12.12 4.93
C ARG A 38 -9.53 -10.71 4.95
N MET A 39 -9.10 -9.86 4.03
CA MET A 39 -9.60 -8.48 3.89
C MET A 39 -11.09 -8.41 3.55
N ASN A 40 -11.62 -9.44 2.86
CA ASN A 40 -13.01 -9.54 2.41
C ASN A 40 -13.87 -10.48 3.28
N THR A 41 -13.49 -10.73 4.53
CA THR A 41 -14.32 -11.54 5.44
C THR A 41 -15.60 -10.78 5.80
N THR A 42 -16.74 -11.48 5.72
CA THR A 42 -18.09 -10.92 5.95
C THR A 42 -18.69 -11.40 7.26
N GLU A 43 -19.68 -10.67 7.77
CA GLU A 43 -20.44 -11.08 8.96
C GLU A 43 -21.24 -12.36 8.75
N ASP A 44 -21.77 -12.58 7.55
CA ASP A 44 -22.56 -13.77 7.22
C ASP A 44 -21.76 -15.08 7.43
N GLU A 45 -20.45 -15.04 7.17
CA GLU A 45 -19.57 -16.20 7.32
C GLU A 45 -18.83 -16.23 8.67
N TRP A 46 -18.36 -15.07 9.14
CA TRP A 46 -17.44 -14.99 10.30
C TRP A 46 -18.02 -14.29 11.53
N GLY A 47 -19.26 -13.79 11.45
CA GLY A 47 -19.89 -12.99 12.50
C GLY A 47 -19.02 -11.80 12.91
N THR A 48 -18.87 -11.60 14.22
CA THR A 48 -18.11 -10.48 14.79
C THR A 48 -16.59 -10.61 14.68
N ASN A 49 -16.09 -11.68 14.05
CA ASN A 49 -14.67 -11.88 13.73
C ASN A 49 -14.32 -11.53 12.28
N SER A 50 -15.20 -10.81 11.58
CA SER A 50 -15.03 -10.36 10.20
C SER A 50 -14.44 -8.94 10.12
N VAL A 51 -13.78 -8.64 9.00
CA VAL A 51 -13.37 -7.26 8.69
C VAL A 51 -14.60 -6.38 8.47
N GLU A 52 -15.67 -6.90 7.86
CA GLU A 52 -16.95 -6.18 7.72
C GLU A 52 -17.48 -5.68 9.08
N TYR A 53 -17.51 -6.57 10.09
CA TYR A 53 -17.95 -6.18 11.43
C TYR A 53 -17.05 -5.11 12.05
N TRP A 54 -15.74 -5.27 11.97
CA TRP A 54 -14.79 -4.34 12.61
C TRP A 54 -14.71 -2.98 11.94
N GLU A 55 -15.07 -2.85 10.66
CA GLU A 55 -14.92 -1.62 9.89
C GLU A 55 -16.23 -0.93 9.56
N TRP A 56 -17.35 -1.66 9.53
CA TRP A 56 -18.61 -1.11 9.02
C TRP A 56 -19.76 -1.26 10.00
N THR A 57 -20.13 -2.49 10.32
CA THR A 57 -21.38 -2.77 11.06
C THR A 57 -21.20 -2.76 12.58
N HIS A 58 -19.99 -2.45 13.09
CA HIS A 58 -19.77 -2.31 14.52
C HIS A 58 -20.79 -1.33 15.14
N PRO A 59 -21.44 -1.67 16.27
CA PRO A 59 -22.51 -0.86 16.86
C PRO A 59 -22.12 0.59 17.18
N GLU A 60 -20.82 0.87 17.33
CA GLU A 60 -20.31 2.22 17.59
C GLU A 60 -20.31 3.13 16.36
N TYR A 61 -20.26 2.56 15.14
CA TYR A 61 -20.26 3.35 13.91
C TYR A 61 -21.68 3.67 13.42
N ASN A 62 -22.64 2.79 13.69
CA ASN A 62 -24.05 2.94 13.30
C ASN A 62 -24.26 3.04 11.77
N TYR A 63 -23.43 2.33 10.98
CA TYR A 63 -23.52 2.27 9.51
C TYR A 63 -23.84 0.84 9.06
N ASN A 64 -25.13 0.49 8.96
CA ASN A 64 -25.49 -0.79 8.30
C ASN A 64 -25.62 -0.61 6.79
N THR A 65 -26.12 0.56 6.38
CA THR A 65 -26.29 0.93 4.97
C THR A 65 -26.19 2.44 4.89
N TYR A 66 -25.40 2.92 3.94
CA TYR A 66 -25.29 4.33 3.61
C TYR A 66 -26.25 4.68 2.49
N TYR A 67 -26.85 5.86 2.61
CA TYR A 67 -27.81 6.42 1.67
C TYR A 67 -27.36 7.85 1.32
N TRP A 68 -27.27 8.18 0.04
CA TRP A 68 -26.96 9.54 -0.42
C TRP A 68 -28.21 10.17 -1.07
N PRO A 69 -28.58 11.44 -0.80
CA PRO A 69 -27.85 12.47 -0.06
C PRO A 69 -28.04 12.46 1.46
N ASN A 70 -28.89 11.57 1.98
CA ASN A 70 -29.23 11.54 3.39
C ASN A 70 -28.94 10.16 3.98
N ALA A 71 -27.89 10.07 4.80
CA ALA A 71 -27.33 8.82 5.33
C ALA A 71 -28.30 7.96 6.15
N THR A 72 -29.47 8.49 6.52
CA THR A 72 -30.50 7.77 7.28
C THR A 72 -31.81 7.58 6.52
N ASP A 73 -31.88 8.01 5.26
CA ASP A 73 -33.10 7.97 4.47
C ASP A 73 -33.07 6.83 3.44
N PRO A 74 -33.93 5.81 3.57
CA PRO A 74 -33.96 4.69 2.64
C PRO A 74 -34.37 5.06 1.21
N SER A 75 -34.83 6.29 0.96
CA SER A 75 -35.12 6.83 -0.37
C SER A 75 -33.90 7.46 -1.07
N GLY A 76 -32.70 7.27 -0.50
CA GLY A 76 -31.44 7.72 -1.10
C GLY A 76 -31.25 7.27 -2.55
N LEU A 77 -30.64 8.14 -3.34
CA LEU A 77 -30.29 7.96 -4.74
C LEU A 77 -29.17 6.93 -4.93
N TYR A 78 -28.21 6.94 -4.01
CA TYR A 78 -27.11 5.99 -3.98
C TYR A 78 -27.13 5.25 -2.66
N ILE A 79 -27.11 3.92 -2.72
CA ILE A 79 -27.28 3.05 -1.56
C ILE A 79 -26.20 1.99 -1.58
N GLY A 80 -25.56 1.73 -0.44
CA GLY A 80 -24.62 0.63 -0.31
C GLY A 80 -24.16 0.37 1.11
N GLY A 81 -23.52 -0.78 1.31
CA GLY A 81 -23.00 -1.22 2.60
C GLY A 81 -21.48 -1.15 2.67
N PHE A 82 -20.88 -2.15 3.30
CA PHE A 82 -19.43 -2.26 3.50
C PHE A 82 -18.60 -2.04 2.21
N ARG A 83 -19.17 -2.41 1.06
CA ARG A 83 -18.50 -2.38 -0.25
C ARG A 83 -18.74 -1.10 -1.07
N GLY A 84 -19.42 -0.08 -0.56
CA GLY A 84 -19.60 1.22 -1.25
C GLY A 84 -20.89 1.95 -0.85
N PRO A 85 -21.16 3.17 -1.38
CA PRO A 85 -20.27 4.07 -2.14
C PRO A 85 -19.25 4.84 -1.29
N ALA A 86 -19.44 4.88 0.03
CA ALA A 86 -18.44 5.42 0.95
C ALA A 86 -17.46 4.28 1.32
N ASN A 87 -16.74 4.43 2.42
CA ASN A 87 -15.75 3.46 2.89
C ASN A 87 -14.51 3.37 1.99
N ILE A 88 -14.08 4.52 1.40
CA ILE A 88 -12.97 4.52 0.43
C ILE A 88 -11.68 3.93 1.00
N MET A 89 -11.49 4.01 2.31
CA MET A 89 -10.31 3.44 2.94
C MET A 89 -10.28 1.92 2.79
N TRP A 90 -11.38 1.22 3.09
CA TRP A 90 -11.44 -0.22 2.87
C TRP A 90 -11.51 -0.56 1.38
N THR A 91 -12.39 0.09 0.60
CA THR A 91 -12.55 -0.25 -0.83
C THR A 91 -11.27 0.03 -1.61
N GLY A 92 -10.59 1.14 -1.34
CA GLY A 92 -9.32 1.50 -1.95
C GLY A 92 -8.21 0.51 -1.59
N HIS A 93 -8.06 0.17 -0.30
CA HIS A 93 -7.07 -0.82 0.14
C HIS A 93 -7.34 -2.20 -0.47
N TYR A 94 -8.57 -2.68 -0.40
CA TYR A 94 -8.95 -3.99 -0.91
C TYR A 94 -8.72 -4.11 -2.42
N THR A 95 -9.15 -3.11 -3.19
CA THR A 95 -8.91 -3.08 -4.63
C THR A 95 -7.44 -2.94 -4.97
N LEU A 96 -6.65 -2.16 -4.22
CA LEU A 96 -5.20 -2.09 -4.45
C LEU A 96 -4.51 -3.41 -4.14
N MET A 97 -4.93 -4.15 -3.10
CA MET A 97 -4.40 -5.48 -2.81
C MET A 97 -4.64 -6.45 -3.98
N MET A 98 -5.86 -6.47 -4.53
CA MET A 98 -6.21 -7.25 -5.72
C MET A 98 -5.43 -6.81 -6.96
N THR A 99 -5.27 -5.50 -7.16
CA THR A 99 -4.56 -4.95 -8.33
C THR A 99 -3.07 -5.27 -8.27
N LEU A 100 -2.44 -5.21 -7.09
CA LEU A 100 -1.04 -5.64 -6.90
C LEU A 100 -0.87 -7.15 -7.09
N TYR A 101 -1.85 -7.96 -6.69
CA TYR A 101 -1.86 -9.39 -6.99
C TYR A 101 -1.85 -9.64 -8.51
N GLU A 102 -2.74 -8.99 -9.26
CA GLU A 102 -2.75 -9.10 -10.73
C GLU A 102 -1.48 -8.56 -11.38
N ARG A 103 -0.90 -7.48 -10.84
CA ARG A 103 0.39 -6.97 -11.29
C ARG A 103 1.54 -7.97 -11.10
N ASN A 104 1.50 -8.76 -10.03
CA ASN A 104 2.58 -9.67 -9.68
C ASN A 104 2.43 -11.06 -10.31
N PHE A 105 1.20 -11.51 -10.59
CA PHE A 105 0.93 -12.88 -11.04
C PHE A 105 0.11 -12.99 -12.32
N HIS A 106 -0.63 -11.95 -12.72
CA HIS A 106 -1.44 -11.87 -13.94
C HIS A 106 -2.30 -13.11 -14.19
N THR A 107 -3.10 -13.47 -13.18
CA THR A 107 -3.97 -14.65 -13.24
C THR A 107 -5.33 -14.33 -13.87
N GLY A 108 -5.72 -13.06 -13.83
CA GLY A 108 -7.02 -12.57 -14.29
C GLY A 108 -8.17 -12.84 -13.31
N GLU A 109 -7.91 -13.53 -12.20
CA GLU A 109 -8.93 -13.98 -11.22
C GLU A 109 -9.64 -12.82 -10.51
N MET A 110 -8.99 -11.67 -10.38
CA MET A 110 -9.52 -10.49 -9.68
C MET A 110 -10.08 -9.41 -10.61
N THR A 111 -9.93 -9.57 -11.93
CA THR A 111 -10.20 -8.51 -12.91
C THR A 111 -11.62 -7.95 -12.81
N ASP A 112 -12.62 -8.83 -12.74
CA ASP A 112 -14.03 -8.43 -12.68
C ASP A 112 -14.34 -7.63 -11.40
N GLU A 113 -13.78 -8.04 -10.26
CA GLU A 113 -14.00 -7.39 -8.97
C GLU A 113 -13.30 -6.03 -8.90
N ILE A 114 -12.07 -5.93 -9.43
CA ILE A 114 -11.35 -4.66 -9.56
C ILE A 114 -12.13 -3.71 -10.48
N THR A 115 -12.57 -4.18 -11.65
CA THR A 115 -13.32 -3.38 -12.63
C THR A 115 -14.59 -2.81 -12.00
N TRP A 116 -15.31 -3.61 -11.22
CA TRP A 116 -16.52 -3.17 -10.53
C TRP A 116 -16.27 -1.96 -9.61
N PHE A 117 -15.19 -1.99 -8.81
CA PHE A 117 -14.84 -0.86 -7.94
C PHE A 117 -14.39 0.37 -8.73
N ILE A 118 -13.60 0.19 -9.79
CA ILE A 118 -13.16 1.30 -10.66
C ILE A 118 -14.37 1.99 -11.31
N ASP A 119 -15.35 1.22 -11.79
CA ASP A 119 -16.58 1.75 -12.38
C ASP A 119 -17.46 2.46 -11.34
N ASP A 120 -17.58 1.90 -10.13
CA ASP A 120 -18.32 2.50 -9.01
C ASP A 120 -17.72 3.86 -8.61
N TRP A 121 -16.39 3.94 -8.50
CA TRP A 121 -15.68 5.19 -8.23
C TRP A 121 -15.86 6.19 -9.36
N ASN A 122 -15.69 5.76 -10.62
CA ASN A 122 -15.89 6.61 -11.79
C ASN A 122 -17.29 7.23 -11.82
N ASN A 123 -18.32 6.40 -11.57
CA ASN A 123 -19.70 6.87 -11.50
C ASN A 123 -19.92 7.84 -10.34
N SER A 124 -19.34 7.57 -9.17
CA SER A 124 -19.46 8.42 -7.98
C SER A 124 -18.75 9.76 -8.12
N LEU A 125 -17.64 9.82 -8.86
CA LEU A 125 -16.79 11.01 -9.01
C LEU A 125 -17.18 11.91 -10.18
N LEU A 126 -17.81 11.36 -11.22
CA LEU A 126 -18.15 12.10 -12.44
C LEU A 126 -19.63 12.37 -12.62
N THR A 127 -20.50 11.83 -11.77
CA THR A 127 -21.95 11.94 -11.96
C THR A 127 -22.70 12.42 -10.71
N ASP A 128 -23.97 12.78 -10.90
CA ASP A 128 -24.92 13.10 -9.84
C ASP A 128 -25.55 11.86 -9.16
N GLY A 129 -25.08 10.65 -9.49
CA GLY A 129 -25.62 9.37 -9.01
C GLY A 129 -26.73 8.79 -9.90
N PHE A 130 -27.29 9.58 -10.81
CA PHE A 130 -28.19 9.12 -11.87
C PHE A 130 -27.49 8.91 -13.21
N GLY A 131 -26.16 9.09 -13.25
CA GLY A 131 -25.38 9.04 -14.47
C GLY A 131 -25.33 10.37 -15.23
N ASN A 132 -25.87 11.48 -14.71
CA ASN A 132 -25.70 12.78 -15.35
C ASN A 132 -24.35 13.38 -14.93
N PRO A 133 -23.55 13.94 -15.86
CA PRO A 133 -22.27 14.55 -15.52
C PRO A 133 -22.39 15.63 -14.45
N LYS A 134 -21.52 15.57 -13.44
CA LYS A 134 -21.45 16.55 -12.35
C LYS A 134 -20.02 16.70 -11.85
N ASP A 135 -19.53 17.94 -11.89
CA ASP A 135 -18.22 18.29 -11.35
C ASP A 135 -18.13 17.95 -9.85
N GLY A 136 -17.06 17.27 -9.48
CA GLY A 136 -16.83 16.79 -8.13
C GLY A 136 -17.75 15.65 -7.68
N GLY A 137 -18.57 15.11 -8.57
CA GLY A 137 -19.37 13.91 -8.34
C GLY A 137 -20.49 14.07 -7.33
N ILE A 138 -20.92 12.96 -6.73
CA ILE A 138 -22.06 12.96 -5.81
C ILE A 138 -21.80 13.83 -4.58
N TRP A 139 -20.56 13.87 -4.07
CA TRP A 139 -20.15 14.69 -2.91
C TRP A 139 -19.66 16.09 -3.25
N GLY A 140 -19.50 16.44 -4.53
CA GLY A 140 -19.11 17.78 -5.00
C GLY A 140 -17.64 18.17 -4.77
N VAL A 141 -16.80 17.24 -4.31
CA VAL A 141 -15.37 17.48 -4.01
C VAL A 141 -14.42 16.63 -4.86
N GLY A 142 -14.95 15.72 -5.69
CA GLY A 142 -14.13 14.81 -6.52
C GLY A 142 -13.32 13.82 -5.71
N LEU A 143 -13.73 13.55 -4.47
CA LEU A 143 -13.13 12.58 -3.55
C LEU A 143 -14.24 11.74 -2.94
N ILE A 144 -13.91 10.51 -2.59
CA ILE A 144 -14.83 9.56 -1.98
C ILE A 144 -14.64 9.62 -0.45
N PRO A 145 -15.72 9.74 0.34
CA PRO A 145 -15.64 9.74 1.79
C PRO A 145 -15.17 8.40 2.36
N CYS A 146 -14.39 8.48 3.45
CA CYS A 146 -14.06 7.31 4.25
C CYS A 146 -15.30 6.94 5.06
N GLU A 147 -15.57 7.64 6.14
CA GLU A 147 -16.90 7.70 6.72
C GLU A 147 -17.83 8.52 5.82
N PRO A 148 -19.16 8.25 5.85
CA PRO A 148 -20.21 8.92 5.05
C PRO A 148 -20.20 10.46 4.85
N TYR A 149 -19.36 11.20 5.57
CA TYR A 149 -19.38 12.66 5.67
C TYR A 149 -18.01 13.34 5.63
N ILE A 150 -16.91 12.61 5.57
CA ILE A 150 -15.57 13.22 5.61
C ILE A 150 -14.63 12.54 4.61
N VAL A 151 -13.90 13.38 3.88
CA VAL A 151 -12.87 12.96 2.93
C VAL A 151 -11.50 13.24 3.51
N PHE A 152 -10.54 12.40 3.13
CA PHE A 152 -9.16 12.38 3.63
C PHE A 152 -8.23 12.19 2.43
N ALA A 153 -7.14 12.96 2.36
CA ALA A 153 -6.21 12.91 1.24
C ALA A 153 -5.49 11.55 1.18
N GLN A 154 -5.02 11.05 2.32
CA GLN A 154 -4.39 9.74 2.49
C GLN A 154 -5.32 8.56 2.17
N CYS A 155 -6.63 8.68 2.40
CA CYS A 155 -7.56 7.61 2.03
C CYS A 155 -7.82 7.57 0.52
N ASN A 156 -7.81 8.73 -0.15
CA ASN A 156 -8.05 8.84 -1.59
C ASN A 156 -6.77 8.68 -2.42
N SER A 157 -5.58 8.86 -1.86
CA SER A 157 -4.32 8.57 -2.57
C SER A 157 -4.18 7.10 -2.96
N ILE A 158 -4.70 6.18 -2.13
CA ILE A 158 -4.71 4.74 -2.39
C ILE A 158 -5.48 4.36 -3.67
N PRO A 159 -6.79 4.67 -3.83
CA PRO A 159 -7.55 4.34 -5.02
C PRO A 159 -7.09 5.13 -6.26
N ILE A 160 -6.52 6.33 -6.10
CA ILE A 160 -5.89 7.08 -7.20
C ILE A 160 -4.73 6.26 -7.77
N PHE A 161 -3.79 5.85 -6.91
CA PHE A 161 -2.66 5.02 -7.31
C PHE A 161 -3.12 3.66 -7.88
N CYS A 162 -4.12 3.04 -7.25
CA CYS A 162 -4.74 1.81 -7.75
C CYS A 162 -5.29 1.95 -9.18
N THR A 163 -5.92 3.08 -9.49
CA THR A 163 -6.48 3.36 -10.82
C THR A 163 -5.37 3.45 -11.87
N GLU A 164 -4.21 4.01 -11.52
CA GLU A 164 -3.08 4.08 -12.45
C GLU A 164 -2.45 2.72 -12.73
N ILE A 165 -2.34 1.85 -11.70
CA ILE A 165 -1.90 0.47 -11.92
C ILE A 165 -2.92 -0.26 -12.80
N TYR A 166 -4.22 -0.07 -12.56
CA TYR A 166 -5.29 -0.66 -13.37
C TYR A 166 -5.19 -0.22 -14.85
N ASP A 167 -5.03 1.08 -15.10
CA ASP A 167 -4.81 1.63 -16.44
C ASP A 167 -3.56 1.03 -17.10
N ASN A 168 -2.47 0.86 -16.35
CA ASN A 168 -1.24 0.23 -16.84
C ASN A 168 -1.40 -1.27 -17.15
N LEU A 169 -2.20 -2.00 -16.37
CA LEU A 169 -2.41 -3.44 -16.56
C LEU A 169 -3.32 -3.74 -17.76
N TYR A 170 -4.36 -2.93 -17.95
CA TYR A 170 -5.45 -3.23 -18.88
C TYR A 170 -5.56 -2.26 -20.06
N GLY A 171 -4.69 -1.25 -20.13
CA GLY A 171 -4.69 -0.25 -21.20
C GLY A 171 -5.93 0.65 -21.19
N THR A 172 -6.52 0.88 -20.02
CA THR A 172 -7.66 1.78 -19.83
C THR A 172 -7.20 3.22 -19.57
N ASN A 173 -8.15 4.13 -19.31
CA ASN A 173 -7.87 5.55 -19.05
C ASN A 173 -8.88 6.11 -18.03
N TYR A 174 -8.95 5.48 -16.86
CA TYR A 174 -9.80 5.92 -15.75
C TYR A 174 -9.15 7.01 -14.91
N ARG A 175 -7.82 7.11 -14.89
CA ARG A 175 -7.09 8.08 -14.07
C ARG A 175 -7.66 9.52 -14.12
N PRO A 176 -8.09 10.08 -15.27
CA PRO A 176 -8.69 11.42 -15.31
C PRO A 176 -9.91 11.64 -14.39
N MET A 177 -10.61 10.57 -13.94
CA MET A 177 -11.74 10.70 -13.01
C MET A 177 -11.37 11.37 -11.68
N TRP A 178 -10.09 11.34 -11.31
CA TRP A 178 -9.57 11.90 -10.06
C TRP A 178 -9.09 13.36 -10.18
N ASP A 179 -9.05 13.96 -11.38
CA ASP A 179 -8.42 15.27 -11.59
C ASP A 179 -9.08 16.39 -10.78
N TYR A 180 -10.42 16.35 -10.65
CA TYR A 180 -11.14 17.30 -9.80
C TYR A 180 -10.74 17.15 -8.33
N GLY A 181 -10.66 15.92 -7.84
CA GLY A 181 -10.29 15.60 -6.46
C GLY A 181 -8.85 16.02 -6.14
N LEU A 182 -7.91 15.75 -7.05
CA LEU A 182 -6.52 16.16 -6.90
C LEU A 182 -6.38 17.68 -6.86
N ASN A 183 -7.09 18.40 -7.74
CA ASN A 183 -7.14 19.86 -7.67
C ASN A 183 -7.74 20.33 -6.33
N PHE A 184 -8.80 19.67 -5.85
CA PHE A 184 -9.40 19.99 -4.56
C PHE A 184 -8.43 19.76 -3.39
N ILE A 185 -7.70 18.64 -3.38
CA ILE A 185 -6.67 18.35 -2.38
C ILE A 185 -5.59 19.44 -2.39
N ASN A 186 -5.11 19.82 -3.57
CA ASN A 186 -3.99 20.77 -3.74
C ASN A 186 -4.37 22.25 -3.65
N THR A 187 -5.65 22.59 -3.44
CA THR A 187 -6.10 24.00 -3.39
C THR A 187 -7.07 24.31 -2.25
N VAL A 188 -7.81 23.32 -1.76
CA VAL A 188 -8.83 23.49 -0.71
C VAL A 188 -8.48 22.71 0.55
N MET A 189 -7.97 21.49 0.43
CA MET A 189 -7.56 20.67 1.59
C MET A 189 -6.12 20.93 2.03
N GLN A 190 -5.67 22.18 1.99
CA GLN A 190 -4.35 22.58 2.45
C GLN A 190 -4.43 23.57 3.61
N ASN A 191 -3.43 23.51 4.47
CA ASN A 191 -3.18 24.51 5.49
C ASN A 191 -2.42 25.72 4.93
N GLN A 192 -2.09 26.67 5.79
CA GLN A 192 -1.37 27.91 5.42
C GLN A 192 0.05 27.71 4.84
N TYR A 193 0.63 26.51 4.96
CA TYR A 193 1.93 26.15 4.42
C TYR A 193 1.84 25.30 3.15
N GLY A 194 0.63 25.03 2.66
CA GLY A 194 0.41 24.16 1.49
C GLY A 194 0.41 22.67 1.79
N LEU A 195 0.56 22.25 3.06
CA LEU A 195 0.47 20.83 3.44
C LEU A 195 -0.98 20.42 3.67
N PHE A 196 -1.29 19.12 3.56
CA PHE A 196 -2.65 18.64 3.65
C PHE A 196 -3.24 18.86 5.05
N ILE A 197 -4.52 19.24 5.10
CA ILE A 197 -5.30 19.16 6.33
C ILE A 197 -5.72 17.70 6.54
N ASP A 198 -5.92 17.29 7.80
CA ASP A 198 -6.21 15.90 8.13
C ASP A 198 -7.47 15.40 7.42
N GLY A 199 -8.57 16.15 7.49
CA GLY A 199 -9.80 15.79 6.79
C GLY A 199 -10.72 16.98 6.47
N TYR A 200 -11.66 16.76 5.57
CA TYR A 200 -12.64 17.77 5.12
C TYR A 200 -14.06 17.19 5.15
N TYR A 201 -14.95 17.81 5.92
CA TYR A 201 -16.34 17.40 6.02
C TYR A 201 -17.11 17.81 4.76
N VAL A 202 -17.74 16.85 4.09
CA VAL A 202 -18.67 17.05 2.96
C VAL A 202 -20.14 17.04 3.40
N SER A 203 -20.43 16.47 4.57
CA SER A 203 -21.77 16.49 5.18
C SER A 203 -21.65 16.44 6.71
N ARG A 204 -22.79 16.51 7.42
CA ARG A 204 -22.79 16.48 8.89
C ARG A 204 -22.53 15.06 9.38
N PRO A 205 -21.65 14.86 10.38
CA PRO A 205 -21.45 13.55 10.97
C PRO A 205 -22.73 12.94 11.53
N THR A 206 -22.90 11.66 11.29
CA THR A 206 -24.08 10.87 11.71
C THR A 206 -23.74 9.83 12.77
N SER A 207 -22.45 9.56 13.02
CA SER A 207 -22.02 8.68 14.12
C SER A 207 -21.91 9.45 15.44
N THR A 208 -22.17 8.72 16.53
CA THR A 208 -21.97 9.17 17.91
C THR A 208 -20.51 9.28 18.31
N TYR A 209 -19.58 8.75 17.50
CA TYR A 209 -18.14 8.78 17.74
C TYR A 209 -17.52 10.17 17.58
N TYR A 210 -18.15 11.04 16.78
CA TYR A 210 -17.63 12.38 16.53
C TYR A 210 -18.12 13.39 17.56
N ASN A 211 -17.18 14.15 18.13
CA ASN A 211 -17.50 15.21 19.07
C ASN A 211 -18.13 16.41 18.35
N PRO A 212 -19.42 16.73 18.60
CA PRO A 212 -20.12 17.82 17.91
C PRO A 212 -19.51 19.20 18.20
N ASP A 213 -18.81 19.36 19.33
CA ASP A 213 -18.14 20.62 19.70
C ASP A 213 -16.87 20.88 18.89
N ARG A 214 -16.45 19.93 18.05
CA ARG A 214 -15.24 20.01 17.21
C ARG A 214 -15.55 20.05 15.71
N LEU A 215 -16.82 20.22 15.35
CA LEU A 215 -17.22 20.42 13.95
C LEU A 215 -16.89 21.84 13.49
N PRO A 216 -16.56 22.04 12.21
CA PRO A 216 -16.44 23.39 11.67
C PRO A 216 -17.77 24.14 11.78
N ALA A 217 -17.69 25.47 11.92
CA ALA A 217 -18.86 26.34 12.05
C ALA A 217 -19.82 26.22 10.85
N THR A 218 -19.26 25.93 9.66
CA THR A 218 -19.98 25.65 8.42
C THR A 218 -19.54 24.31 7.85
N ILE A 219 -20.50 23.53 7.37
CA ILE A 219 -20.26 22.28 6.64
C ILE A 219 -20.89 22.46 5.25
N PRO A 220 -20.17 22.18 4.14
CA PRO A 220 -18.83 21.58 4.07
C PRO A 220 -17.69 22.46 4.64
N GLY A 221 -16.62 21.85 5.15
CA GLY A 221 -15.51 22.59 5.76
C GLY A 221 -14.41 21.71 6.38
N PRO A 222 -13.23 22.29 6.66
CA PRO A 222 -12.08 21.55 7.18
C PRO A 222 -12.34 21.03 8.61
N GLN A 223 -11.82 19.84 8.91
CA GLN A 223 -11.75 19.36 10.28
C GLN A 223 -10.92 20.33 11.13
N GLN A 224 -11.39 20.62 12.34
CA GLN A 224 -10.79 21.62 13.21
C GLN A 224 -9.72 21.02 14.11
N ASP A 225 -8.66 21.79 14.38
CA ASP A 225 -7.56 21.40 15.25
C ASP A 225 -8.06 21.01 16.65
N LEU A 226 -7.44 19.98 17.25
CA LEU A 226 -7.88 19.42 18.53
C LEU A 226 -7.41 20.27 19.73
N TYR A 227 -6.41 21.13 19.53
CA TYR A 227 -5.69 21.89 20.55
C TYR A 227 -5.94 23.40 20.43
N LEU A 228 -6.26 23.89 19.23
CA LEU A 228 -6.61 25.30 18.95
C LEU A 228 -8.12 25.44 18.73
N ARG A 229 -8.73 26.47 19.32
CA ARG A 229 -10.19 26.76 19.20
C ARG A 229 -10.48 28.02 18.36
N ASP A 230 -9.60 28.35 17.44
CA ASP A 230 -9.61 29.61 16.68
C ASP A 230 -10.01 29.44 15.20
N GLY A 231 -10.42 28.24 14.78
CA GLY A 231 -10.76 27.95 13.40
C GLY A 231 -9.63 27.28 12.61
N THR A 232 -8.46 27.07 13.23
CA THR A 232 -7.31 26.41 12.58
C THR A 232 -7.68 24.99 12.14
N PRO A 233 -7.40 24.61 10.88
CA PRO A 233 -7.58 23.23 10.43
C PRO A 233 -6.68 22.24 11.18
N LYS A 234 -7.18 21.03 11.39
CA LYS A 234 -6.38 19.92 11.90
C LYS A 234 -5.34 19.53 10.87
N VAL A 235 -4.12 19.30 11.32
CA VAL A 235 -3.00 18.81 10.51
C VAL A 235 -2.43 17.56 11.15
N SER A 236 -1.91 16.65 10.34
CA SER A 236 -1.31 15.42 10.84
C SER A 236 -0.19 14.94 9.92
N SER A 237 0.96 14.62 10.50
CA SER A 237 2.13 14.19 9.74
C SER A 237 1.97 12.82 9.12
N TYR A 238 1.20 11.91 9.73
CA TYR A 238 0.96 10.61 9.09
C TYR A 238 0.07 10.77 7.86
N CYS A 239 -0.90 11.69 7.90
CA CYS A 239 -1.74 12.05 6.74
C CYS A 239 -0.86 12.57 5.60
N ASP A 240 -0.05 13.59 5.85
CA ASP A 240 0.87 14.15 4.86
C ASP A 240 1.83 13.09 4.32
N ALA A 241 2.56 12.40 5.20
CA ALA A 241 3.58 11.44 4.78
C ALA A 241 3.00 10.30 3.93
N TRP A 242 1.83 9.77 4.32
CA TRP A 242 1.16 8.71 3.59
C TRP A 242 0.61 9.22 2.24
N ALA A 243 -0.11 10.34 2.23
CA ALA A 243 -0.65 10.90 0.99
C ALA A 243 0.47 11.19 -0.02
N LEU A 244 1.55 11.85 0.42
CA LEU A 244 2.70 12.19 -0.42
C LEU A 244 3.41 10.97 -0.99
N ASP A 245 3.52 9.87 -0.22
CA ASP A 245 4.17 8.62 -0.67
C ASP A 245 3.44 7.99 -1.87
N PHE A 246 2.11 7.91 -1.81
CA PHE A 246 1.31 7.36 -2.90
C PHE A 246 1.11 8.33 -4.06
N LEU A 247 0.88 9.62 -3.76
CA LEU A 247 0.64 10.64 -4.79
C LEU A 247 1.91 11.00 -5.57
N GLU A 248 3.11 10.63 -5.11
CA GLU A 248 4.34 10.92 -5.87
C GLU A 248 4.34 10.28 -7.26
N TYR A 249 3.72 9.11 -7.42
CA TYR A 249 3.59 8.50 -8.75
C TYR A 249 2.75 9.37 -9.68
N THR A 250 1.66 9.93 -9.14
CA THR A 250 0.68 10.74 -9.87
C THR A 250 1.12 12.20 -10.09
N GLN A 251 1.72 12.82 -9.07
CA GLN A 251 2.04 14.24 -8.98
C GLN A 251 3.44 14.44 -8.39
N PRO A 252 4.50 13.95 -9.06
CA PRO A 252 5.86 13.92 -8.50
C PRO A 252 6.41 15.31 -8.15
N GLU A 253 5.99 16.34 -8.89
CA GLU A 253 6.43 17.72 -8.66
C GLU A 253 5.81 18.34 -7.40
N GLU A 254 4.53 18.03 -7.12
CA GLU A 254 3.86 18.49 -5.88
C GLU A 254 4.51 17.81 -4.68
N THR A 255 4.75 16.50 -4.73
CA THR A 255 5.47 15.80 -3.66
C THR A 255 6.89 16.34 -3.47
N ALA A 256 7.59 16.66 -4.56
CA ALA A 256 8.94 17.23 -4.50
C ALA A 256 8.96 18.62 -3.83
N HIS A 257 7.92 19.43 -4.06
CA HIS A 257 7.72 20.73 -3.43
C HIS A 257 7.36 20.61 -1.95
N ASP A 258 6.41 19.72 -1.61
CA ASP A 258 5.83 19.64 -0.28
C ASP A 258 6.71 18.90 0.73
N TYR A 259 7.48 17.88 0.29
CA TYR A 259 8.37 17.10 1.16
C TYR A 259 9.30 17.94 2.07
N PRO A 260 10.07 18.93 1.56
CA PRO A 260 10.90 19.77 2.42
C PRO A 260 10.09 20.64 3.39
N ILE A 261 8.89 21.09 3.00
CA ILE A 261 7.97 21.88 3.86
C ILE A 261 7.44 20.99 4.99
N PHE A 262 7.01 19.77 4.66
CA PHE A 262 6.62 18.73 5.61
C PHE A 262 7.70 18.52 6.67
N LEU A 263 8.94 18.26 6.24
CA LEU A 263 10.06 18.08 7.17
C LEU A 263 10.32 19.34 8.01
N GLN A 264 10.24 20.53 7.43
CA GLN A 264 10.44 21.79 8.16
C GLN A 264 9.50 21.92 9.36
N HIS A 265 8.23 21.51 9.21
CA HIS A 265 7.21 21.71 10.22
C HIS A 265 7.10 20.55 11.21
N PHE A 266 7.16 19.31 10.74
CA PHE A 266 6.92 18.13 11.58
C PHE A 266 8.17 17.48 12.15
N ARG A 267 9.36 17.72 11.60
CA ARG A 267 10.57 17.09 12.15
C ARG A 267 10.96 17.66 13.51
N LYS A 268 11.52 16.79 14.35
CA LYS A 268 12.21 17.15 15.59
C LYS A 268 13.53 16.40 15.68
N ASP A 269 14.61 17.17 15.70
CA ASP A 269 15.96 16.63 15.89
C ASP A 269 16.17 16.24 17.36
N LEU A 270 16.63 15.01 17.60
CA LEU A 270 17.05 14.54 18.93
C LEU A 270 18.57 14.57 19.07
N SER A 271 19.27 14.12 18.02
CA SER A 271 20.72 14.07 17.92
C SER A 271 21.15 14.15 16.44
N GLY A 272 22.46 14.11 16.17
CA GLY A 272 22.96 14.06 14.79
C GLY A 272 22.50 12.82 14.01
N ASP A 273 22.24 11.71 14.71
CA ASP A 273 21.88 10.41 14.15
C ASP A 273 20.42 9.99 14.41
N MET A 274 19.63 10.79 15.14
CA MET A 274 18.23 10.51 15.46
C MET A 274 17.32 11.73 15.29
N MET A 275 16.16 11.49 14.73
CA MET A 275 15.05 12.45 14.68
C MET A 275 13.72 11.69 14.75
N TYR A 276 12.65 12.41 15.10
CA TYR A 276 11.29 11.90 14.99
C TYR A 276 10.39 12.92 14.32
N ILE A 277 9.21 12.47 13.93
CA ILE A 277 8.16 13.28 13.32
C ILE A 277 7.04 13.42 14.34
N VAL A 278 6.68 14.66 14.70
CA VAL A 278 5.52 14.91 15.56
C VAL A 278 4.23 14.67 14.78
N ASP A 279 3.17 14.16 15.41
CA ASP A 279 1.86 14.03 14.75
C ASP A 279 1.34 15.39 14.28
N THR A 280 1.30 16.37 15.18
CA THR A 280 0.93 17.74 14.84
C THR A 280 1.94 18.76 15.33
N TYR A 281 2.26 19.74 14.49
CA TYR A 281 3.08 20.89 14.89
C TYR A 281 2.30 21.93 15.69
N THR A 282 0.97 21.82 15.82
CA THR A 282 0.15 22.68 16.70
C THR A 282 0.21 22.24 18.17
N ASN A 283 0.64 21.00 18.44
CA ASN A 283 0.91 20.49 19.78
C ASN A 283 2.19 19.65 19.84
N THR A 284 3.34 20.31 19.83
CA THR A 284 4.65 19.64 19.87
C THR A 284 4.99 19.00 21.22
N LYS A 285 4.06 19.00 22.20
CA LYS A 285 4.23 18.36 23.51
C LYS A 285 3.52 17.01 23.60
N GLY A 286 2.67 16.68 22.63
CA GLY A 286 2.09 15.35 22.48
C GLY A 286 3.10 14.41 21.84
N PHE A 287 3.43 13.32 22.53
CA PHE A 287 4.08 12.16 21.92
C PHE A 287 3.49 10.91 22.57
N GLY A 288 2.48 10.33 21.92
CA GLY A 288 1.74 9.15 22.35
C GLY A 288 1.86 7.98 21.37
N THR A 289 1.13 6.91 21.67
CA THR A 289 1.19 5.62 20.96
C THR A 289 0.92 5.73 19.45
N PHE A 290 -0.01 6.59 19.03
CA PHE A 290 -0.33 6.78 17.59
C PHE A 290 0.50 7.87 16.93
N ASP A 291 1.18 8.74 17.69
CA ASP A 291 2.01 9.81 17.13
C ASP A 291 3.27 9.24 16.44
N ILE A 292 3.60 7.97 16.70
CA ILE A 292 4.65 7.23 16.00
C ILE A 292 4.34 7.01 14.50
N LEU A 293 3.07 7.06 14.10
CA LEU A 293 2.65 6.84 12.71
C LEU A 293 3.28 7.86 11.76
N GLY A 294 3.39 9.13 12.16
CA GLY A 294 4.08 10.14 11.35
C GLY A 294 5.53 9.76 11.05
N SER A 295 6.23 9.18 12.04
CA SER A 295 7.59 8.68 11.85
C SER A 295 7.62 7.43 10.97
N LEU A 296 6.67 6.50 11.15
CA LEU A 296 6.58 5.27 10.36
C LEU A 296 6.32 5.53 8.87
N PHE A 297 5.34 6.37 8.52
CA PHE A 297 5.03 6.73 7.13
C PHE A 297 6.08 7.64 6.50
N THR A 298 6.89 8.34 7.29
CA THR A 298 8.02 9.10 6.75
C THR A 298 9.14 8.20 6.24
N LEU A 299 9.28 6.97 6.75
CA LEU A 299 10.31 6.03 6.28
C LEU A 299 10.19 5.68 4.79
N PRO A 300 9.05 5.17 4.27
CA PRO A 300 8.89 4.90 2.84
C PRO A 300 9.01 6.17 2.00
N LEU A 301 8.39 7.27 2.42
CA LEU A 301 8.45 8.55 1.71
C LEU A 301 9.88 9.07 1.57
N ALA A 302 10.65 9.12 2.66
CA ALA A 302 12.03 9.58 2.62
C ALA A 302 12.91 8.70 1.72
N LYS A 303 12.70 7.38 1.76
CA LYS A 303 13.38 6.45 0.86
C LYS A 303 13.00 6.72 -0.60
N GLN A 304 11.71 6.88 -0.91
CA GLN A 304 11.23 7.15 -2.26
C GLN A 304 11.80 8.45 -2.83
N ARG A 305 11.96 9.47 -1.99
CA ARG A 305 12.64 10.73 -2.31
C ARG A 305 14.17 10.65 -2.38
N GLY A 306 14.76 9.49 -2.09
CA GLY A 306 16.21 9.32 -2.01
C GLY A 306 16.87 10.01 -0.81
N ASP A 307 16.09 10.50 0.17
CA ASP A 307 16.58 11.10 1.41
C ASP A 307 16.89 10.00 2.45
N PHE A 308 17.98 9.28 2.20
CA PHE A 308 18.46 8.24 3.10
C PHE A 308 18.92 8.78 4.44
N VAL A 309 19.29 10.06 4.54
CA VAL A 309 19.68 10.70 5.81
C VAL A 309 18.47 10.80 6.72
N THR A 310 17.36 11.37 6.23
CA THR A 310 16.11 11.45 7.01
C THR A 310 15.59 10.06 7.34
N ARG A 311 15.54 9.14 6.36
CA ARG A 311 15.12 7.75 6.57
C ARG A 311 15.90 7.10 7.71
N ASP A 312 17.23 7.14 7.66
CA ASP A 312 18.07 6.44 8.64
C ASP A 312 17.99 7.09 10.02
N ARG A 313 17.87 8.43 10.12
CA ARG A 313 17.70 9.11 11.41
C ARG A 313 16.35 8.82 12.07
N VAL A 314 15.27 8.74 11.29
CA VAL A 314 13.94 8.34 11.78
C VAL A 314 13.94 6.88 12.20
N LEU A 315 14.55 6.00 11.41
CA LEU A 315 14.65 4.58 11.72
C LEU A 315 15.46 4.33 13.00
N ASN A 316 16.58 5.05 13.18
CA ASN A 316 17.40 4.96 14.39
C ASN A 316 16.60 5.34 15.64
N PHE A 317 15.78 6.40 15.56
CA PHE A 317 14.89 6.77 16.65
C PHE A 317 13.90 5.65 16.96
N LEU A 318 13.15 5.17 15.97
CA LEU A 318 12.14 4.12 16.15
C LEU A 318 12.73 2.85 16.78
N MET A 319 13.88 2.39 16.26
CA MET A 319 14.54 1.19 16.77
C MET A 319 15.23 1.38 18.12
N SER A 320 15.52 2.63 18.51
CA SER A 320 16.10 2.93 19.84
C SER A 320 15.10 2.79 20.99
N LEU A 321 13.80 2.78 20.68
CA LEU A 321 12.73 2.65 21.68
C LEU A 321 12.64 1.25 22.29
N PHE A 322 13.32 0.27 21.69
CA PHE A 322 13.11 -1.15 21.95
C PHE A 322 14.41 -1.85 22.33
N ASN A 323 14.28 -2.95 23.07
CA ASN A 323 15.41 -3.80 23.41
C ASN A 323 15.89 -4.58 22.19
N LYS A 324 17.21 -4.67 22.02
CA LYS A 324 17.82 -5.59 21.05
C LYS A 324 18.07 -6.93 21.72
N VAL A 325 17.47 -7.98 21.19
CA VAL A 325 17.51 -9.33 21.75
C VAL A 325 18.12 -10.27 20.72
N TRP A 326 18.99 -11.17 21.18
CA TRP A 326 19.48 -12.25 20.34
C TRP A 326 18.44 -13.37 20.30
N SER A 327 18.21 -13.95 19.12
CA SER A 327 17.42 -15.18 18.99
C SER A 327 18.01 -16.29 19.86
N ASP A 328 17.17 -17.22 20.30
CA ASP A 328 17.57 -18.33 21.19
C ASP A 328 18.71 -19.18 20.59
N ASP A 329 18.79 -19.25 19.26
CA ASP A 329 19.83 -19.95 18.51
C ASP A 329 21.09 -19.09 18.23
N GLY A 330 21.10 -17.83 18.67
CA GLY A 330 22.19 -16.87 18.54
C GLY A 330 22.45 -16.36 17.11
N ARG A 331 21.56 -16.64 16.14
CA ARG A 331 21.79 -16.34 14.72
C ARG A 331 21.31 -14.97 14.28
N MET A 332 20.34 -14.37 14.98
CA MET A 332 19.74 -13.10 14.61
C MET A 332 19.61 -12.20 15.83
N MET A 333 20.00 -10.93 15.69
CA MET A 333 19.58 -9.89 16.62
C MET A 333 18.28 -9.29 16.09
N TYR A 334 17.24 -9.32 16.90
CA TYR A 334 15.95 -8.71 16.58
C TYR A 334 15.60 -7.65 17.62
N VAL A 335 14.59 -6.85 17.30
CA VAL A 335 14.09 -5.79 18.16
C VAL A 335 12.84 -6.31 18.86
N ASP A 336 12.83 -6.33 20.20
CA ASP A 336 11.68 -6.79 20.98
C ASP A 336 10.58 -5.71 20.98
N THR A 337 9.57 -5.95 20.17
CA THR A 337 8.41 -5.07 19.98
C THR A 337 7.22 -5.45 20.85
N SER A 338 7.33 -6.45 21.73
CA SER A 338 6.20 -6.99 22.54
C SER A 338 5.55 -5.99 23.50
N SER A 339 6.16 -4.81 23.66
CA SER A 339 5.62 -3.69 24.42
C SER A 339 4.70 -2.76 23.62
N LEU A 340 4.64 -2.91 22.29
CA LEU A 340 3.73 -2.17 21.42
C LEU A 340 2.32 -2.78 21.48
N GLU A 341 1.32 -1.97 21.11
CA GLU A 341 0.04 -2.57 20.75
C GLU A 341 0.22 -3.46 19.51
N PRO A 342 -0.44 -4.64 19.43
CA PRO A 342 -0.23 -5.60 18.33
C PRO A 342 -0.35 -5.02 16.93
N PHE A 343 -1.22 -4.01 16.75
CA PHE A 343 -1.32 -3.24 15.52
C PHE A 343 0.02 -2.62 15.11
N LEU A 344 0.70 -1.94 16.04
CA LEU A 344 1.94 -1.23 15.79
C LEU A 344 3.14 -2.16 15.61
N GLU A 345 3.13 -3.36 16.20
CA GLU A 345 4.18 -4.37 15.95
C GLU A 345 4.25 -4.75 14.47
N SER A 346 3.08 -5.00 13.89
CA SER A 346 2.94 -5.36 12.49
C SER A 346 3.34 -4.18 11.60
N VAL A 347 2.79 -2.98 11.86
CA VAL A 347 3.10 -1.77 11.09
C VAL A 347 4.60 -1.41 11.14
N LEU A 348 5.26 -1.55 12.30
CA LEU A 348 6.70 -1.32 12.42
C LEU A 348 7.51 -2.32 11.58
N SER A 349 7.10 -3.59 11.56
CA SER A 349 7.72 -4.62 10.73
C SER A 349 7.62 -4.29 9.23
N PHE A 350 6.46 -3.83 8.76
CA PHE A 350 6.28 -3.43 7.35
C PHE A 350 6.97 -2.12 7.02
N GLY A 351 6.91 -1.12 7.91
CA GLY A 351 7.65 0.13 7.77
C GLY A 351 9.15 -0.13 7.64
N TYR A 352 9.69 -1.11 8.37
CA TYR A 352 11.07 -1.55 8.21
C TYR A 352 11.36 -2.16 6.83
N ILE A 353 10.48 -3.06 6.35
CA ILE A 353 10.63 -3.67 5.01
C ILE A 353 10.58 -2.60 3.92
N TRP A 354 9.56 -1.73 3.93
CA TRP A 354 9.44 -0.64 2.95
C TRP A 354 10.67 0.27 2.93
N ALA A 355 11.22 0.59 4.10
CA ALA A 355 12.40 1.45 4.23
C ALA A 355 13.70 0.82 3.67
N LYS A 356 13.76 -0.52 3.57
CA LYS A 356 14.99 -1.24 3.25
C LYS A 356 14.96 -1.97 1.91
N MET A 357 13.80 -2.35 1.39
CA MET A 357 13.70 -2.93 0.05
C MET A 357 14.16 -1.93 -1.02
N PRO A 358 14.78 -2.35 -2.13
CA PRO A 358 15.15 -1.43 -3.21
C PRO A 358 13.94 -0.85 -3.95
N VAL A 359 12.83 -1.60 -4.01
CA VAL A 359 11.58 -1.21 -4.69
C VAL A 359 10.71 -0.35 -3.78
N THR A 360 10.23 0.79 -4.27
CA THR A 360 9.31 1.76 -3.62
C THR A 360 7.86 1.55 -4.05
N ILE A 361 6.91 2.24 -3.41
CA ILE A 361 5.51 2.22 -3.84
C ILE A 361 5.40 2.78 -5.26
N ARG A 362 6.09 3.88 -5.56
CA ARG A 362 6.17 4.46 -6.90
C ARG A 362 6.63 3.46 -7.96
N ASP A 363 7.65 2.65 -7.68
CA ASP A 363 8.15 1.64 -8.63
C ASP A 363 7.10 0.54 -8.92
N LEU A 364 6.18 0.27 -7.98
CA LEU A 364 5.05 -0.64 -8.21
C LEU A 364 4.00 -0.03 -9.16
N GLY A 365 4.02 1.28 -9.38
CA GLY A 365 3.12 1.94 -10.33
C GLY A 365 3.48 1.63 -11.79
N ASP A 366 4.77 1.45 -12.09
CA ASP A 366 5.27 1.33 -13.46
C ASP A 366 4.72 0.11 -14.19
N ALA A 367 4.37 0.32 -15.47
CA ALA A 367 3.96 -0.74 -16.37
C ALA A 367 5.12 -1.72 -16.64
N ARG A 368 4.81 -3.02 -16.62
CA ARG A 368 5.78 -4.04 -17.04
C ARG A 368 5.95 -4.01 -18.57
N PRO A 369 7.13 -4.40 -19.10
CA PRO A 369 7.30 -4.62 -20.53
C PRO A 369 6.24 -5.59 -21.08
N THR A 370 5.75 -5.36 -22.30
CA THR A 370 4.70 -6.19 -22.92
C THR A 370 5.04 -7.69 -22.94
N ASP A 371 6.30 -8.04 -23.15
CA ASP A 371 6.77 -9.43 -23.21
C ASP A 371 7.07 -10.05 -21.84
N PHE A 372 6.92 -9.30 -20.74
CA PHE A 372 7.32 -9.74 -19.39
C PHE A 372 6.74 -11.10 -18.97
N TRP A 373 5.50 -11.37 -19.34
CA TRP A 373 4.82 -12.62 -19.01
C TRP A 373 5.31 -13.81 -19.84
N ASN A 374 5.96 -13.53 -20.98
CA ASN A 374 6.59 -14.54 -21.84
C ASN A 374 8.04 -14.85 -21.44
N TYR A 375 8.62 -14.06 -20.53
CA TYR A 375 9.99 -14.30 -20.07
C TYR A 375 10.09 -15.60 -19.27
N PRO A 376 11.25 -16.30 -19.32
CA PRO A 376 11.55 -17.40 -18.42
C PRO A 376 11.39 -17.01 -16.96
N TYR A 377 10.81 -17.90 -16.16
CA TYR A 377 10.53 -17.68 -14.75
C TYR A 377 10.52 -19.00 -13.97
N ILE A 378 10.64 -18.93 -12.65
CA ILE A 378 10.53 -20.05 -11.72
C ILE A 378 9.03 -20.23 -11.38
N SER A 379 8.46 -21.33 -11.84
CA SER A 379 7.03 -21.66 -11.68
C SER A 379 6.74 -22.51 -10.44
N ALA A 380 7.72 -23.28 -9.97
CA ALA A 380 7.62 -24.05 -8.74
C ALA A 380 9.00 -24.22 -8.09
N ALA A 381 9.05 -24.34 -6.77
CA ALA A 381 10.27 -24.64 -6.03
C ALA A 381 9.98 -25.38 -4.73
N ASP A 382 11.01 -25.98 -4.13
CA ASP A 382 10.96 -26.39 -2.72
C ASP A 382 11.13 -25.16 -1.82
N ASP A 383 10.09 -24.29 -1.78
CA ASP A 383 10.11 -22.96 -1.16
C ASP A 383 10.66 -22.95 0.28
N ASP A 384 10.36 -23.99 1.08
CA ASP A 384 10.79 -24.11 2.47
C ASP A 384 12.32 -24.25 2.67
N TYR A 385 13.06 -24.56 1.60
CA TYR A 385 14.50 -24.83 1.64
C TYR A 385 15.35 -23.78 0.93
N ILE A 386 14.73 -22.73 0.36
CA ILE A 386 15.44 -21.74 -0.43
C ILE A 386 15.12 -20.31 -0.03
N TRP A 387 16.11 -19.44 -0.21
CA TRP A 387 16.02 -18.00 -0.04
C TRP A 387 16.43 -17.34 -1.34
N VAL A 388 15.47 -16.77 -2.07
CA VAL A 388 15.72 -16.10 -3.34
C VAL A 388 15.98 -14.62 -3.08
N TYR A 389 17.16 -14.14 -3.46
CA TYR A 389 17.56 -12.73 -3.34
C TYR A 389 17.40 -11.97 -4.65
N GLN A 390 17.45 -12.68 -5.78
CA GLN A 390 17.23 -12.13 -7.11
C GLN A 390 16.76 -13.25 -8.02
N ALA A 391 15.70 -13.01 -8.80
CA ALA A 391 15.23 -13.89 -9.85
C ALA A 391 14.61 -13.02 -10.94
N GLN A 392 15.30 -12.86 -12.06
CA GLN A 392 14.83 -12.00 -13.15
C GLN A 392 15.40 -12.43 -14.50
N TRP A 393 14.61 -12.22 -15.55
CA TRP A 393 15.10 -12.33 -16.92
C TRP A 393 15.72 -11.00 -17.36
N ASP A 394 16.91 -11.06 -17.96
CA ASP A 394 17.53 -9.95 -18.67
C ASP A 394 17.24 -10.10 -20.18
N PRO A 395 16.34 -9.29 -20.76
CA PRO A 395 15.99 -9.38 -22.16
C PRO A 395 17.10 -8.89 -23.10
N GLU A 396 18.05 -8.07 -22.64
CA GLU A 396 19.16 -7.63 -23.48
C GLU A 396 20.25 -8.70 -23.59
N LYS A 397 20.48 -9.43 -22.49
CA LYS A 397 21.48 -10.51 -22.42
C LYS A 397 20.92 -11.89 -22.72
N GLN A 398 19.60 -12.02 -22.80
CA GLN A 398 18.90 -13.28 -23.02
C GLN A 398 19.32 -14.34 -21.98
N GLY A 399 19.30 -13.94 -20.70
CA GLY A 399 19.71 -14.79 -19.59
C GLY A 399 18.88 -14.55 -18.34
N PHE A 400 18.57 -15.63 -17.64
CA PHE A 400 17.91 -15.58 -16.34
C PHE A 400 18.96 -15.49 -15.23
N ILE A 401 18.86 -14.44 -14.41
CA ILE A 401 19.75 -14.16 -13.29
C ILE A 401 19.10 -14.66 -12.01
N LEU A 402 19.80 -15.53 -11.29
CA LEU A 402 19.33 -16.13 -10.04
C LEU A 402 20.40 -16.01 -8.95
N ASN A 403 20.08 -15.26 -7.90
CA ASN A 403 20.85 -15.26 -6.65
C ASN A 403 20.02 -15.96 -5.58
N VAL A 404 20.50 -17.10 -5.09
CA VAL A 404 19.74 -17.96 -4.19
C VAL A 404 20.64 -18.57 -3.12
N ARG A 405 20.11 -18.70 -1.91
CA ARG A 405 20.68 -19.57 -0.87
C ARG A 405 19.78 -20.79 -0.71
N VAL A 406 20.40 -21.95 -0.58
CA VAL A 406 19.76 -23.25 -0.47
C VAL A 406 20.21 -23.85 0.86
N ASP A 407 19.26 -24.12 1.76
CA ASP A 407 19.55 -24.66 3.09
C ASP A 407 19.54 -26.21 3.10
N GLN A 408 18.71 -26.82 2.25
CA GLN A 408 18.64 -28.27 2.00
C GLN A 408 18.55 -28.50 0.49
N THR A 409 18.95 -29.69 0.01
CA THR A 409 18.84 -30.04 -1.41
C THR A 409 17.44 -29.72 -1.92
N ALA A 410 17.36 -28.84 -2.92
CA ALA A 410 16.11 -28.25 -3.37
C ALA A 410 16.05 -28.23 -4.90
N THR A 411 14.85 -28.39 -5.44
CA THR A 411 14.57 -28.33 -6.87
C THR A 411 13.82 -27.05 -7.21
N LEU A 412 14.27 -26.37 -8.26
CA LEU A 412 13.59 -25.24 -8.89
C LEU A 412 13.08 -25.69 -10.27
N THR A 413 11.83 -25.36 -10.59
CA THR A 413 11.21 -25.60 -11.89
C THR A 413 11.07 -24.28 -12.63
N PHE A 414 11.56 -24.24 -13.86
CA PHE A 414 11.55 -23.08 -14.73
C PHE A 414 10.62 -23.32 -15.92
N SER A 415 9.80 -22.33 -16.24
CA SER A 415 8.90 -22.31 -17.38
C SER A 415 9.33 -21.25 -18.39
N ASN A 416 8.74 -21.29 -19.59
CA ASN A 416 8.92 -20.34 -20.71
C ASN A 416 10.29 -20.31 -21.40
N PHE A 417 11.22 -21.21 -21.06
CA PHE A 417 12.39 -21.45 -21.91
C PHE A 417 11.96 -22.16 -23.22
N GLN A 418 12.44 -21.67 -24.37
CA GLN A 418 12.15 -22.15 -25.72
C GLN A 418 13.02 -23.36 -26.11
N SER A 419 14.21 -23.48 -25.51
CA SER A 419 15.15 -24.58 -25.73
C SER A 419 15.76 -25.03 -24.39
N GLN A 420 16.49 -26.15 -24.40
CA GLN A 420 17.10 -26.69 -23.19
C GLN A 420 18.14 -25.71 -22.62
N PRO A 421 17.94 -25.16 -21.40
CA PRO A 421 18.82 -24.15 -20.87
C PRO A 421 19.98 -24.76 -20.07
N THR A 422 21.07 -24.00 -19.96
CA THR A 422 22.26 -24.36 -19.18
C THR A 422 22.51 -23.32 -18.10
N ALA A 423 22.71 -23.79 -16.86
CA ALA A 423 23.08 -22.97 -15.72
C ALA A 423 24.59 -22.79 -15.66
N TYR A 424 25.04 -21.56 -15.40
CA TYR A 424 26.44 -21.18 -15.23
C TYR A 424 26.66 -20.57 -13.86
N LEU A 425 27.73 -20.98 -13.18
CA LEU A 425 28.18 -20.40 -11.92
C LEU A 425 29.58 -19.79 -12.15
N HIS A 426 29.71 -18.48 -11.96
CA HIS A 426 30.96 -17.73 -12.24
C HIS A 426 31.54 -17.96 -13.65
N GLY A 427 30.66 -18.08 -14.65
CA GLY A 427 31.03 -18.29 -16.06
C GLY A 427 31.41 -19.73 -16.42
N VAL A 428 31.37 -20.66 -15.47
CA VAL A 428 31.60 -22.09 -15.71
C VAL A 428 30.25 -22.82 -15.78
N PRO A 429 30.02 -23.71 -16.77
CA PRO A 429 28.81 -24.53 -16.80
C PRO A 429 28.68 -25.33 -15.51
N LEU A 430 27.56 -25.15 -14.81
CA LEU A 430 27.21 -25.92 -13.61
C LEU A 430 26.52 -27.22 -14.03
N THR A 431 25.41 -27.10 -14.75
CA THR A 431 24.65 -28.22 -15.30
C THR A 431 23.70 -27.72 -16.39
N THR A 432 23.36 -28.60 -17.34
CA THR A 432 22.17 -28.42 -18.17
C THR A 432 20.93 -28.74 -17.32
N LEU A 433 19.87 -27.96 -17.46
CA LEU A 433 18.63 -28.24 -16.74
C LEU A 433 17.94 -29.47 -17.36
N THR A 434 17.25 -30.22 -16.50
CA THR A 434 16.57 -31.46 -16.91
C THR A 434 15.18 -31.12 -17.42
N ALA A 435 14.84 -31.55 -18.64
CA ALA A 435 13.50 -31.35 -19.18
C ALA A 435 12.46 -32.15 -18.37
N SER A 436 11.35 -31.50 -18.04
CA SER A 436 10.20 -32.06 -17.33
C SER A 436 8.91 -31.55 -17.99
N GLY A 437 8.43 -32.26 -19.00
CA GLY A 437 7.30 -31.80 -19.81
C GLY A 437 7.68 -30.58 -20.66
N SER A 438 6.95 -29.48 -20.51
CA SER A 438 7.26 -28.17 -21.10
C SER A 438 8.24 -27.33 -20.26
N ASP A 439 8.58 -27.80 -19.06
CA ASP A 439 9.39 -27.08 -18.09
C ASP A 439 10.80 -27.68 -17.95
N PHE A 440 11.66 -27.00 -17.19
CA PHE A 440 13.04 -27.40 -16.93
C PHE A 440 13.36 -27.34 -15.45
N THR A 441 14.03 -28.36 -14.92
CA THR A 441 14.37 -28.43 -13.49
C THR A 441 15.87 -28.26 -13.22
N LEU A 442 16.16 -27.58 -12.12
CA LEU A 442 17.50 -27.41 -11.56
C LEU A 442 17.48 -27.86 -10.10
N THR A 443 18.25 -28.90 -9.77
CA THR A 443 18.46 -29.32 -8.38
C THR A 443 19.77 -28.74 -7.87
N LEU A 444 19.71 -28.06 -6.72
CA LEU A 444 20.86 -27.45 -6.05
C LEU A 444 21.07 -28.12 -4.70
N GLU A 445 22.33 -28.35 -4.35
CA GLU A 445 22.74 -28.79 -3.02
C GLU A 445 22.78 -27.59 -2.05
N PRO A 446 22.92 -27.80 -0.72
CA PRO A 446 23.05 -26.71 0.22
C PRO A 446 24.22 -25.77 -0.11
N GLY A 447 23.96 -24.46 -0.21
CA GLY A 447 24.94 -23.48 -0.62
C GLY A 447 24.37 -22.11 -0.96
N ILE A 448 25.24 -21.19 -1.37
CA ILE A 448 24.87 -19.87 -1.91
C ILE A 448 25.34 -19.82 -3.36
N TYR A 449 24.43 -19.46 -4.25
CA TYR A 449 24.64 -19.51 -5.69
C TYR A 449 24.34 -18.17 -6.35
N GLN A 450 25.16 -17.82 -7.34
CA GLN A 450 24.96 -16.72 -8.28
C GLN A 450 24.98 -17.30 -9.69
N ILE A 451 23.80 -17.64 -10.19
CA ILE A 451 23.63 -18.42 -11.40
C ILE A 451 23.13 -17.51 -12.52
N VAL A 452 23.70 -17.70 -13.71
CA VAL A 452 23.11 -17.21 -14.95
C VAL A 452 22.67 -18.43 -15.76
N ILE A 453 21.39 -18.45 -16.16
CA ILE A 453 20.82 -19.53 -16.96
C ILE A 453 20.55 -18.97 -18.35
N VAL A 454 21.13 -19.60 -19.37
CA VAL A 454 20.96 -19.21 -20.77
C VAL A 454 20.40 -20.37 -21.56
N GLU A 455 19.57 -20.06 -22.56
CA GLU A 455 19.10 -21.06 -23.52
C GLU A 455 20.26 -21.65 -24.31
N GLY A 456 20.19 -22.96 -24.57
CA GLY A 456 21.13 -23.61 -25.48
C GLY A 456 20.96 -23.07 -26.89
N VAL A 457 22.08 -22.68 -27.51
CA VAL A 457 22.18 -22.24 -28.92
C VAL A 457 21.85 -23.38 -29.87
#